data_AF-A0A735C0H4-F1
#
_entry.id   AF-A0A735C0H4-F1
#
_cell.length_a   1.000
_cell.length_b   1.000
_cell.length_c   1.000
_cell.angle_alpha   90.00
_cell.angle_beta   90.00
_cell.angle_gamma   90.00
#
_symmetry.space_group_name_H-M   'P 1'
#
loop_
_entity.id
_entity.type
_entity.pdbx_description
1 polymer ?
#
loop_
_entity_poly.entity_id
_entity_poly.type
_entity_poly.pdbx_seq_one_letter_code
_entity_poly.pdbx_strand_id
1 'polypeptide(L)'
;KIKAEQHNIQLLVIRDQQEQDWTDEDGTPYLKTINFNIPFQIPPKIFSFELNIDQEWLKSQNTYTAQSIGNIFKTEKSDSIFICNVNNNERYSIHDLSKLLHKKDNNMKYGENAYTEEIENGHIESADSSIKIKIKGYSCKYMYYRPIANIFQVDFSEQIKAIVEDFITGKKKWVLKNGIVK
;
A
#
# COMPACT_ATOMS: atom_id res chain seq x y z
N LYS A 1 -56.63 -1.90 10.88
CA LYS A 1 -56.05 -3.05 11.61
C LYS A 1 -57.09 -4.14 11.87
N ILE A 2 -58.07 -3.93 12.76
CA ILE A 2 -59.08 -4.94 13.18
C ILE A 2 -59.79 -5.67 12.03
N LYS A 3 -60.33 -4.94 11.03
CA LYS A 3 -60.99 -5.57 9.88
C LYS A 3 -60.04 -6.42 9.02
N ALA A 4 -58.78 -6.00 8.88
CA ALA A 4 -57.80 -6.73 8.06
C ALA A 4 -57.39 -8.04 8.74
N GLU A 5 -57.15 -8.00 10.06
CA GLU A 5 -56.86 -9.19 10.88
C GLU A 5 -58.00 -10.22 10.83
N GLN A 6 -59.26 -9.76 10.99
CA GLN A 6 -60.45 -10.63 10.95
C GLN A 6 -60.65 -11.35 9.60
N HIS A 7 -60.14 -10.77 8.52
CA HIS A 7 -60.24 -11.32 7.17
C HIS A 7 -58.93 -11.93 6.66
N ASN A 8 -57.94 -12.10 7.54
CA ASN A 8 -56.61 -12.64 7.20
C ASN A 8 -55.90 -11.88 6.06
N ILE A 9 -56.09 -10.56 6.03
CA ILE A 9 -55.48 -9.64 5.05
C ILE A 9 -54.21 -9.06 5.65
N GLN A 10 -53.08 -9.27 4.98
CA GLN A 10 -51.80 -8.68 5.38
C GLN A 10 -51.68 -7.24 4.86
N LEU A 11 -51.30 -6.31 5.75
CA LEU A 11 -51.06 -4.91 5.41
C LEU A 11 -49.55 -4.64 5.46
N LEU A 12 -48.96 -4.30 4.32
CA LEU A 12 -47.54 -3.99 4.20
C LEU A 12 -47.35 -2.51 3.92
N VAL A 13 -46.42 -1.88 4.64
CA VAL A 13 -45.97 -0.51 4.42
C VAL A 13 -44.58 -0.56 3.81
N ILE A 14 -44.40 0.14 2.69
CA ILE A 14 -43.09 0.31 2.05
C ILE A 14 -42.67 1.76 2.28
N ARG A 15 -41.51 1.95 2.91
CA ARG A 15 -41.00 3.28 3.27
C ARG A 15 -39.47 3.33 3.19
N ASP A 16 -38.93 4.55 3.18
CA ASP A 16 -37.51 4.76 3.39
C ASP A 16 -37.09 4.37 4.82
N GLN A 17 -35.81 4.08 4.97
CA GLN A 17 -35.19 3.81 6.27
C GLN A 17 -35.22 5.05 7.17
N GLN A 18 -35.31 4.82 8.48
CA GLN A 18 -35.27 5.84 9.53
C GLN A 18 -34.25 5.44 10.59
N GLU A 19 -33.84 6.38 11.45
CA GLU A 19 -32.81 6.09 12.47
C GLU A 19 -33.19 4.94 13.40
N GLN A 20 -34.46 4.82 13.76
CA GLN A 20 -34.91 3.72 14.62
C GLN A 20 -34.84 2.33 13.96
N ASP A 21 -34.70 2.25 12.63
CA ASP A 21 -34.50 0.97 11.96
C ASP A 21 -33.09 0.43 12.17
N TRP A 22 -32.14 1.27 12.61
CA TRP A 22 -30.77 0.91 12.97
C TRP A 22 -30.63 0.52 14.44
N THR A 23 -31.73 0.16 15.10
CA THR A 23 -31.79 -0.32 16.48
C THR A 23 -32.79 -1.47 16.56
N ASP A 24 -32.47 -2.50 17.34
CA ASP A 24 -33.42 -3.57 17.66
C ASP A 24 -34.47 -3.15 18.70
N GLU A 25 -35.38 -4.06 19.04
CA GLU A 25 -36.48 -3.81 19.99
C GLU A 25 -35.98 -3.51 21.42
N ASP A 26 -34.79 -4.00 21.78
CA ASP A 26 -34.15 -3.76 23.08
C ASP A 26 -33.28 -2.49 23.08
N GLY A 27 -33.18 -1.80 21.93
CA GLY A 27 -32.39 -0.59 21.73
C GLY A 27 -30.93 -0.85 21.37
N THR A 28 -30.55 -2.09 21.07
CA THR A 28 -29.20 -2.44 20.58
C THR A 28 -29.01 -1.90 19.16
N PRO A 29 -27.96 -1.09 18.90
CA PRO A 29 -27.73 -0.54 17.58
C PRO A 29 -27.21 -1.59 16.59
N TYR A 30 -27.71 -1.54 15.36
CA TYR A 30 -27.16 -2.25 14.21
C TYR A 30 -25.98 -1.48 13.61
N LEU A 31 -25.11 -2.20 12.89
CA LEU A 31 -23.97 -1.60 12.21
C LEU A 31 -24.41 -0.79 11.00
N LYS A 32 -24.41 0.55 11.14
CA LYS A 32 -24.76 1.48 10.06
C LYS A 32 -23.56 1.94 9.25
N THR A 33 -22.46 2.30 9.92
CA THR A 33 -21.31 2.94 9.28
C THR A 33 -20.00 2.40 9.84
N ILE A 34 -19.02 2.18 8.96
CA ILE A 34 -17.62 1.91 9.35
C ILE A 34 -16.74 3.01 8.78
N ASN A 35 -15.99 3.68 9.65
CA ASN A 35 -15.00 4.67 9.26
C ASN A 35 -13.60 4.08 9.37
N PHE A 36 -12.91 3.98 8.24
CA PHE A 36 -11.51 3.57 8.17
C PHE A 36 -10.62 4.80 8.12
N ASN A 37 -9.73 4.94 9.09
CA ASN A 37 -8.63 5.91 9.06
C ASN A 37 -7.32 5.14 8.98
N ILE A 38 -6.81 4.97 7.77
CA ILE A 38 -5.60 4.19 7.51
C ILE A 38 -4.51 5.15 7.01
N PRO A 39 -3.51 5.48 7.85
CA PRO A 39 -2.36 6.25 7.38
C PRO A 39 -1.47 5.37 6.51
N PHE A 40 -1.26 5.77 5.26
CA PHE A 40 -0.35 5.09 4.34
C PHE A 40 0.98 5.84 4.28
N GLN A 41 2.07 5.19 4.72
CA GLN A 41 3.42 5.69 4.50
C GLN A 41 4.04 4.96 3.31
N ILE A 42 4.31 5.70 2.23
CA ILE A 42 4.99 5.17 1.05
C ILE A 42 6.51 5.17 1.32
N PRO A 43 7.25 4.11 0.95
CA PRO A 43 8.70 4.10 1.03
C PRO A 43 9.33 5.24 0.21
N PRO A 44 10.51 5.73 0.61
CA PRO A 44 11.31 6.66 -0.16
C PRO A 44 11.47 6.26 -1.63
N LYS A 45 11.17 7.15 -2.56
CA LYS A 45 11.33 6.88 -4.00
C LYS A 45 12.69 7.36 -4.48
N ILE A 46 13.60 6.43 -4.75
CA ILE A 46 14.90 6.74 -5.38
C ILE A 46 14.66 7.16 -6.83
N PHE A 47 15.23 8.30 -7.23
CA PHE A 47 15.13 8.83 -8.60
C PHE A 47 16.49 9.10 -9.25
N SER A 48 17.58 9.03 -8.48
CA SER A 48 18.95 9.08 -8.97
C SER A 48 19.81 8.15 -8.13
N PHE A 49 20.67 7.38 -8.78
CA PHE A 49 21.53 6.39 -8.16
C PHE A 49 22.87 6.36 -8.90
N GLU A 50 23.97 6.51 -8.16
CA GLU A 50 25.31 6.61 -8.69
C GLU A 50 26.24 5.66 -7.94
N LEU A 51 27.09 4.95 -8.70
CA LEU A 51 28.04 3.99 -8.14
C LEU A 51 29.43 4.60 -8.01
N ASN A 52 30.07 4.35 -6.88
CA ASN A 52 31.49 4.61 -6.71
C ASN A 52 32.27 3.34 -7.07
N ILE A 53 32.69 3.22 -8.33
CA ILE A 53 33.40 2.02 -8.83
C ILE A 53 34.84 2.01 -8.29
N ASP A 54 35.33 0.83 -7.90
CA ASP A 54 36.73 0.66 -7.53
C ASP A 54 37.61 0.83 -8.78
N GLN A 55 38.32 1.96 -8.87
CA GLN A 55 39.18 2.29 -10.01
C GLN A 55 40.36 1.34 -10.20
N GLU A 56 40.92 0.79 -9.12
CA GLU A 56 42.05 -0.15 -9.23
C GLU A 56 41.58 -1.49 -9.78
N TRP A 57 40.41 -1.95 -9.31
CA TRP A 57 39.74 -3.10 -9.90
C TRP A 57 39.40 -2.87 -11.37
N LEU A 58 38.83 -1.70 -11.72
CA LEU A 58 38.48 -1.40 -13.11
C LEU A 58 39.70 -1.41 -14.03
N LYS A 59 40.84 -0.87 -13.58
CA LYS A 59 42.11 -0.89 -14.33
C LYS A 59 42.68 -2.29 -14.53
N SER A 60 42.34 -3.25 -13.66
CA SER A 60 42.78 -4.65 -13.81
C SER A 60 41.86 -5.49 -14.69
N GLN A 61 40.69 -4.96 -15.08
CA GLN A 61 39.76 -5.67 -15.97
C GLN A 61 40.11 -5.42 -17.44
N ASN A 62 40.08 -6.48 -18.24
CA ASN A 62 40.19 -6.40 -19.70
C ASN A 62 38.82 -6.33 -20.40
N THR A 63 37.74 -6.67 -19.69
CA THR A 63 36.38 -6.82 -20.24
C THR A 63 35.54 -5.56 -20.08
N TYR A 64 35.85 -4.74 -19.07
CA TYR A 64 35.03 -3.59 -18.70
C TYR A 64 35.79 -2.28 -18.88
N THR A 65 35.10 -1.28 -19.41
CA THR A 65 35.53 0.12 -19.46
C THR A 65 34.57 0.97 -18.65
N ALA A 66 34.97 2.19 -18.26
CA ALA A 66 34.06 3.12 -17.59
C ALA A 66 32.77 3.35 -18.39
N GLN A 67 32.88 3.45 -19.72
CA GLN A 67 31.75 3.63 -20.62
C GLN A 67 30.86 2.39 -20.69
N SER A 68 31.42 1.18 -20.71
CA SER A 68 30.62 -0.04 -20.77
C SER A 68 29.83 -0.24 -19.48
N ILE A 69 30.41 0.05 -18.30
CA ILE A 69 29.75 -0.12 -17.01
C ILE A 69 28.49 0.75 -16.91
N GLY A 70 28.53 2.00 -17.38
CA GLY A 70 27.37 2.88 -17.38
C GLY A 70 26.18 2.35 -18.20
N ASN A 71 26.43 1.45 -19.16
CA ASN A 71 25.39 0.86 -20.00
C ASN A 71 24.88 -0.50 -19.49
N ILE A 72 25.68 -1.24 -18.70
CA ILE A 72 25.38 -2.61 -18.28
C ILE A 72 24.02 -2.71 -17.59
N PHE A 73 23.71 -1.79 -16.69
CA PHE A 73 22.47 -1.83 -15.90
C PHE A 73 21.40 -0.88 -16.41
N LYS A 74 21.60 -0.24 -17.56
CA LYS A 74 20.72 0.85 -18.03
C LYS A 74 19.30 0.36 -18.35
N THR A 75 19.16 -0.89 -18.79
CA THR A 75 17.88 -1.52 -19.11
C THR A 75 17.36 -2.44 -18.01
N GLU A 76 18.16 -2.65 -16.96
CA GLU A 76 17.81 -3.55 -15.87
C GLU A 76 16.80 -2.90 -14.92
N LYS A 77 15.92 -3.72 -14.37
CA LYS A 77 14.96 -3.27 -13.35
C LYS A 77 15.68 -3.10 -12.01
N SER A 78 15.21 -2.17 -11.19
CA SER A 78 15.82 -1.90 -9.87
C SER A 78 15.80 -3.08 -8.90
N ASP A 79 14.89 -4.03 -9.09
CA ASP A 79 14.79 -5.28 -8.31
C ASP A 79 15.75 -6.37 -8.81
N SER A 80 16.42 -6.15 -9.93
CA SER A 80 17.34 -7.09 -10.60
C SER A 80 18.81 -6.65 -10.51
N ILE A 81 19.07 -5.53 -9.84
CA ILE A 81 20.41 -4.98 -9.59
C ILE A 81 20.64 -5.01 -8.09
N PHE A 82 21.65 -5.76 -7.65
CA PHE A 82 21.93 -6.03 -6.24
C PHE A 82 23.22 -5.40 -5.77
N ILE A 83 23.16 -4.74 -4.62
CA ILE A 83 24.32 -4.24 -3.87
C ILE A 83 24.66 -5.31 -2.85
N CYS A 84 25.92 -5.75 -2.85
CA CYS A 84 26.44 -6.75 -1.95
C CYS A 84 27.56 -6.14 -1.11
N ASN A 85 27.40 -6.18 0.21
CA ASN A 85 28.44 -5.80 1.16
C ASN A 85 28.94 -7.08 1.86
N VAL A 86 30.18 -7.45 1.56
CA VAL A 86 30.77 -8.70 2.04
C VAL A 86 31.07 -8.64 3.54
N ASN A 87 31.41 -7.46 4.06
CA ASN A 87 31.83 -7.29 5.44
C ASN A 87 30.71 -7.62 6.45
N ASN A 88 29.46 -7.27 6.10
CA ASN A 88 28.28 -7.52 6.93
C ASN A 88 27.34 -8.58 6.36
N ASN A 89 27.77 -9.28 5.28
CA ASN A 89 26.97 -10.29 4.58
C ASN A 89 25.59 -9.77 4.13
N GLU A 90 25.52 -8.49 3.72
CA GLU A 90 24.30 -7.90 3.19
C GLU A 90 24.21 -8.05 1.67
N ARG A 91 23.01 -8.38 1.21
CA ARG A 91 22.63 -8.38 -0.21
C ARG A 91 21.23 -7.81 -0.34
N TYR A 92 21.09 -6.72 -1.08
CA TYR A 92 19.80 -6.07 -1.28
C TYR A 92 19.73 -5.43 -2.66
N SER A 93 18.54 -5.42 -3.28
CA SER A 93 18.37 -4.75 -4.56
C SER A 93 18.27 -3.23 -4.39
N ILE A 94 18.42 -2.48 -5.48
CA ILE A 94 18.11 -1.03 -5.48
C ILE A 94 16.63 -0.81 -5.11
N HIS A 95 15.74 -1.73 -5.49
CA HIS A 95 14.36 -1.71 -5.03
C HIS A 95 14.26 -1.85 -3.50
N ASP A 96 14.99 -2.78 -2.89
CA ASP A 96 14.98 -2.98 -1.44
C ASP A 96 15.59 -1.80 -0.68
N LEU A 97 16.60 -1.16 -1.27
CA LEU A 97 17.23 0.04 -0.71
C LEU A 97 16.19 1.12 -0.38
N SER A 98 15.16 1.29 -1.22
CA SER A 98 14.07 2.24 -0.96
C SER A 98 13.43 2.07 0.43
N LYS A 99 13.24 0.83 0.87
CA LYS A 99 12.68 0.48 2.18
C LYS A 99 13.74 0.57 3.28
N LEU A 100 14.98 0.21 2.96
CA LEU A 100 16.11 0.25 3.89
C LEU A 100 16.56 1.67 4.23
N LEU A 101 16.30 2.67 3.38
CA LEU A 101 16.64 4.07 3.64
C LEU A 101 16.10 4.57 4.99
N HIS A 102 14.94 4.08 5.44
CA HIS A 102 14.41 4.39 6.78
C HIS A 102 15.32 3.95 7.93
N LYS A 103 16.10 2.89 7.73
CA LYS A 103 17.05 2.36 8.73
C LYS A 103 18.45 2.93 8.54
N LYS A 104 18.80 3.27 7.30
CA LYS A 104 20.14 3.70 6.89
C LYS A 104 20.34 5.21 7.00
N ASP A 105 19.30 6.02 6.77
CA ASP A 105 19.33 7.48 6.86
C ASP A 105 18.54 7.99 8.07
N ASN A 106 19.26 8.27 9.15
CA ASN A 106 18.69 8.78 10.40
C ASN A 106 18.24 10.25 10.31
N ASN A 107 18.63 10.98 9.26
CA ASN A 107 18.37 12.41 9.10
C ASN A 107 17.36 12.71 7.98
N MET A 108 16.66 11.68 7.49
CA MET A 108 15.69 11.79 6.42
C MET A 108 14.56 12.78 6.77
N LYS A 109 14.27 13.71 5.85
CA LYS A 109 13.20 14.71 5.97
C LYS A 109 12.17 14.53 4.87
N TYR A 110 10.95 15.02 5.06
CA TYR A 110 9.99 15.07 3.95
C TYR A 110 10.51 15.96 2.83
N GLY A 111 10.37 15.50 1.59
CA GLY A 111 10.92 16.14 0.40
C GLY A 111 12.12 15.37 -0.18
N GLU A 112 12.96 16.10 -0.91
CA GLU A 112 14.16 15.56 -1.54
C GLU A 112 15.28 15.37 -0.51
N ASN A 113 15.94 14.22 -0.56
CA ASN A 113 17.09 13.88 0.27
C ASN A 113 18.17 13.23 -0.58
N ALA A 114 19.38 13.18 -0.04
CA ALA A 114 20.51 12.46 -0.60
C ALA A 114 21.14 11.56 0.46
N TYR A 115 21.54 10.37 0.07
CA TYR A 115 22.21 9.40 0.91
C TYR A 115 23.47 8.88 0.22
N THR A 116 24.49 8.55 1.00
CA THR A 116 25.75 7.98 0.51
C THR A 116 26.21 6.91 1.49
N GLU A 117 26.61 5.76 0.97
CA GLU A 117 27.13 4.65 1.74
C GLU A 117 28.47 4.23 1.15
N GLU A 118 29.50 4.23 1.99
CA GLU A 118 30.80 3.64 1.65
C GLU A 118 30.77 2.14 1.99
N ILE A 119 31.32 1.34 1.09
CA ILE A 119 31.40 -0.11 1.22
C ILE A 119 32.84 -0.51 0.93
N GLU A 120 33.58 -0.90 1.97
CA GLU A 120 34.99 -1.25 1.86
C GLU A 120 35.22 -2.49 0.96
N ASN A 121 34.41 -3.53 1.16
CA ASN A 121 34.44 -4.75 0.35
C ASN A 121 33.05 -5.04 -0.23
N GLY A 122 32.76 -4.36 -1.34
CA GLY A 122 31.46 -4.44 -1.98
C GLY A 122 31.52 -4.68 -3.48
N HIS A 123 30.42 -5.20 -3.99
CA HIS A 123 30.20 -5.31 -5.42
C HIS A 123 28.74 -5.08 -5.75
N ILE A 124 28.48 -4.66 -6.98
CA ILE A 124 27.15 -4.68 -7.58
C ILE A 124 27.05 -5.87 -8.53
N GLU A 125 25.92 -6.55 -8.55
CA GLU A 125 25.69 -7.72 -9.40
C GLU A 125 24.29 -7.73 -10.04
N SER A 126 24.18 -8.43 -11.16
CA SER A 126 22.90 -8.81 -11.75
C SER A 126 22.20 -9.88 -10.91
N ALA A 127 20.89 -10.06 -11.12
CA ALA A 127 20.09 -11.04 -10.38
C ALA A 127 20.63 -12.48 -10.44
N ASP A 128 21.20 -12.87 -11.58
CA ASP A 128 21.81 -14.18 -11.83
C ASP A 128 23.31 -14.23 -11.50
N SER A 129 23.88 -13.15 -10.99
CA SER A 129 25.29 -12.99 -10.68
C SER A 129 26.25 -13.17 -11.87
N SER A 130 25.74 -13.16 -13.11
CA SER A 130 26.55 -13.24 -14.33
C SER A 130 27.46 -12.03 -14.51
N ILE A 131 27.03 -10.88 -13.99
CA ILE A 131 27.79 -9.63 -13.96
C ILE A 131 28.09 -9.29 -12.51
N LYS A 132 29.36 -8.98 -12.23
CA LYS A 132 29.82 -8.57 -10.90
C LYS A 132 30.89 -7.48 -11.03
N ILE A 133 30.62 -6.32 -10.44
CA ILE A 133 31.45 -5.12 -10.57
C ILE A 133 31.83 -4.64 -9.17
N LYS A 134 33.12 -4.50 -8.90
CA LYS A 134 33.59 -4.06 -7.58
C LYS A 134 33.32 -2.57 -7.37
N ILE A 135 32.79 -2.23 -6.21
CA ILE A 135 32.44 -0.85 -5.83
C ILE A 135 33.06 -0.51 -4.47
N LYS A 136 33.29 0.78 -4.24
CA LYS A 136 33.66 1.36 -2.94
C LYS A 136 32.46 1.97 -2.21
N GLY A 137 31.27 1.90 -2.80
CA GLY A 137 30.06 2.49 -2.27
C GLY A 137 29.11 2.99 -3.35
N TYR A 138 28.09 3.72 -2.94
CA TYR A 138 27.11 4.34 -3.82
C TYR A 138 26.56 5.63 -3.20
N SER A 139 25.94 6.46 -4.04
CA SER A 139 25.13 7.58 -3.60
C SER A 139 23.77 7.55 -4.30
N CYS A 140 22.74 8.07 -3.65
CA CYS A 140 21.41 8.15 -4.25
C CYS A 140 20.68 9.41 -3.81
N LYS A 141 19.78 9.89 -4.67
CA LYS A 141 18.79 10.91 -4.33
C LYS A 141 17.41 10.29 -4.35
N TYR A 142 16.60 10.66 -3.38
CA TYR A 142 15.29 10.08 -3.18
C TYR A 142 14.29 11.10 -2.64
N MET A 143 13.01 10.83 -2.89
CA MET A 143 11.89 11.63 -2.42
C MET A 143 11.17 10.91 -1.29
N TYR A 144 11.03 11.56 -0.13
CA TYR A 144 10.29 11.04 1.01
C TYR A 144 8.99 11.83 1.21
N TYR A 145 7.86 11.15 1.09
CA TYR A 145 6.55 11.78 1.12
C TYR A 145 5.93 11.74 2.52
N ARG A 146 5.10 12.75 2.82
CA ARG A 146 4.25 12.74 4.01
C ARG A 146 3.27 11.56 3.94
N PRO A 147 2.87 10.97 5.09
CA PRO A 147 1.84 9.96 5.11
C PRO A 147 0.57 10.47 4.43
N ILE A 148 -0.06 9.60 3.64
CA ILE A 148 -1.36 9.86 3.05
C ILE A 148 -2.40 9.40 4.06
N ALA A 149 -3.22 10.34 4.55
CA ALA A 149 -4.40 10.01 5.33
C ALA A 149 -5.57 9.79 4.37
N ASN A 150 -5.95 8.53 4.17
CA ASN A 150 -7.20 8.21 3.48
C ASN A 150 -8.25 7.87 4.53
N ILE A 151 -9.33 8.65 4.53
CA ILE A 151 -10.55 8.33 5.26
C ILE A 151 -11.47 7.66 4.26
N PHE A 152 -11.82 6.40 4.51
CA PHE A 152 -12.82 5.70 3.73
C PHE A 152 -13.99 5.34 4.65
N GLN A 153 -15.20 5.68 4.23
CA GLN A 153 -16.42 5.39 4.96
C GLN A 153 -17.24 4.36 4.18
N VAL A 154 -17.62 3.28 4.85
CA VAL A 154 -18.65 2.35 4.38
C VAL A 154 -19.93 2.70 5.09
N ASP A 155 -20.95 3.13 4.36
CA ASP A 155 -22.29 3.36 4.89
C ASP A 155 -23.24 2.29 4.36
N PHE A 156 -23.71 1.39 5.24
CA PHE A 156 -24.63 0.32 4.87
C PHE A 156 -26.02 0.85 4.54
N SER A 157 -26.37 2.06 4.99
CA SER A 157 -27.63 2.71 4.65
C SER A 157 -27.73 3.01 3.16
N GLU A 158 -26.60 3.22 2.47
CA GLU A 158 -26.58 3.41 1.01
C GLU A 158 -26.94 2.13 0.24
N GLN A 159 -26.86 0.95 0.86
CA GLN A 159 -27.23 -0.31 0.21
C GLN A 159 -28.72 -0.61 0.34
N ILE A 160 -29.43 0.11 1.21
CA ILE A 160 -30.86 -0.10 1.46
C ILE A 160 -31.66 0.67 0.42
N LYS A 161 -32.65 -0.01 -0.17
CA LYS A 161 -33.61 0.55 -1.11
C LYS A 161 -34.92 0.92 -0.43
N ALA A 162 -35.40 0.09 0.50
CA ALA A 162 -36.62 0.32 1.26
C ALA A 162 -36.68 -0.58 2.50
N ILE A 163 -37.54 -0.22 3.43
CA ILE A 163 -38.02 -1.08 4.51
C ILE A 163 -39.45 -1.52 4.17
N VAL A 164 -39.71 -2.83 4.26
CA VAL A 164 -41.05 -3.41 4.21
C VAL A 164 -41.45 -3.77 5.62
N GLU A 165 -42.49 -3.12 6.11
CA GLU A 165 -43.00 -3.31 7.46
C GLU A 165 -44.40 -3.91 7.41
N ASP A 166 -44.59 -5.01 8.14
CA ASP A 166 -45.92 -5.55 8.38
C ASP A 166 -46.64 -4.65 9.41
N PHE A 167 -47.68 -3.95 8.95
CA PHE A 167 -48.39 -2.96 9.77
C PHE A 167 -49.11 -3.59 10.98
N ILE A 168 -49.38 -4.90 10.93
CA ILE A 168 -50.09 -5.61 11.99
C ILE A 168 -49.11 -6.04 13.08
N THR A 169 -47.98 -6.64 12.69
CA THR A 169 -47.01 -7.26 13.60
C THR A 169 -45.81 -6.37 13.93
N GLY A 170 -45.58 -5.30 13.17
CA GLY A 170 -44.38 -4.45 13.28
C GLY A 170 -43.11 -5.10 12.73
N LYS A 171 -43.18 -6.33 12.22
CA LYS A 171 -42.01 -7.03 11.67
C LYS A 171 -41.50 -6.33 10.42
N LYS A 172 -40.20 -6.11 10.37
CA LYS A 172 -39.52 -5.39 9.28
C LYS A 172 -38.68 -6.33 8.45
N LYS A 173 -38.58 -6.03 7.16
CA LYS A 173 -37.62 -6.60 6.22
C LYS A 173 -36.91 -5.49 5.46
N TRP A 174 -35.63 -5.69 5.22
CA TRP A 174 -34.76 -4.78 4.50
C TRP A 174 -34.70 -5.21 3.04
N VAL A 175 -35.03 -4.30 2.14
CA VAL A 175 -34.88 -4.49 0.71
C VAL A 175 -33.59 -3.81 0.29
N LEU A 176 -32.60 -4.58 -0.15
CA LEU A 176 -31.32 -4.09 -0.63
C LEU A 176 -31.43 -3.64 -2.10
N LYS A 177 -30.58 -2.70 -2.52
CA LYS A 177 -30.54 -2.20 -3.92
C LYS A 177 -30.25 -3.29 -4.94
N ASN A 178 -29.56 -4.35 -4.56
CA ASN A 178 -29.31 -5.53 -5.39
C ASN A 178 -30.50 -6.52 -5.46
N GLY A 179 -31.64 -6.18 -4.85
CA GLY A 179 -32.86 -6.99 -4.87
C GLY A 179 -32.95 -8.06 -3.78
N ILE A 180 -31.93 -8.22 -2.94
CA ILE A 180 -31.98 -9.14 -1.80
C ILE A 180 -32.92 -8.57 -0.73
N VAL A 181 -33.77 -9.45 -0.16
CA VAL A 181 -34.65 -9.11 0.97
C VAL A 181 -34.18 -9.88 2.21
N LYS A 182 -33.93 -9.18 3.32
CA LYS A 182 -33.51 -9.76 4.60
C LYS A 182 -34.51 -9.44 5.71
#